data_AF-A0A3S0QBB6-F1
#
_entry.id   AF-A0A3S0QBB6-F1
#
_cell.length_a   1.000
_cell.length_b   1.000
_cell.length_c   1.000
_cell.angle_alpha   90.00
_cell.angle_beta   90.00
_cell.angle_gamma   90.00
#
_symmetry.space_group_name_H-M   'P 1'
#
loop_
_entity.id
_entity.type
_entity.pdbx_description
1 polymer ?
#
loop_
_entity_poly.entity_id
_entity_poly.type
_entity_poly.pdbx_seq_one_letter_code
_entity_poly.pdbx_strand_id
1 'polypeptide(L)'
;MKTQTRRLACQALLLLLASGSVSARTITCVPAASTDSPHPHWVRRISIDESSRTVNMDIVRFRTKDSETQGKLKAELVNSTETQFGEPIYAFNSLPAAGVEVIHFFKLFKSLDDWRLIGAGVTFVGKTPALRAIELSAIFDCKRSAMG
;
A
#
# COMPACT_ATOMS: atom_id res chain seq x y z
N MET A 1 -14.07 -2.69 56.12
CA MET A 1 -12.86 -2.14 55.46
C MET A 1 -12.61 -2.95 54.18
N LYS A 2 -13.15 -2.54 53.02
CA LYS A 2 -12.48 -1.76 51.95
C LYS A 2 -11.26 -2.42 51.28
N THR A 3 -11.26 -3.74 51.08
CA THR A 3 -10.16 -4.44 50.37
C THR A 3 -10.49 -4.91 48.95
N GLN A 4 -11.76 -4.93 48.53
CA GLN A 4 -12.16 -5.41 47.19
C GLN A 4 -12.02 -4.37 46.08
N THR A 5 -12.07 -3.07 46.39
CA THR A 5 -12.08 -1.99 45.39
C THR A 5 -10.70 -1.76 44.73
N ARG A 6 -9.61 -2.18 45.39
CA ARG A 6 -8.24 -1.91 44.93
C ARG A 6 -7.77 -2.83 43.78
N ARG A 7 -8.32 -4.04 43.66
CA ARG A 7 -7.91 -5.01 42.62
C ARG A 7 -8.49 -4.70 41.25
N LEU A 8 -9.71 -4.13 41.20
CA LEU A 8 -10.38 -3.75 39.95
C LEU A 8 -9.69 -2.56 39.26
N ALA A 9 -9.12 -1.62 40.04
CA ALA A 9 -8.41 -0.47 39.49
C ALA A 9 -7.09 -0.86 38.78
N CYS A 10 -6.35 -1.85 39.31
CA CYS A 10 -5.12 -2.32 38.64
C CYS A 10 -5.39 -3.11 37.36
N GLN A 11 -6.51 -3.84 37.28
CA GLN A 11 -6.89 -4.55 36.04
C GLN A 11 -7.33 -3.58 34.93
N ALA A 12 -7.99 -2.48 35.28
CA ALA A 12 -8.33 -1.42 34.32
C ALA A 12 -7.09 -0.70 33.77
N LEU A 13 -6.05 -0.49 34.59
CA LEU A 13 -4.81 0.16 34.16
C LEU A 13 -4.00 -0.69 33.15
N LEU A 14 -4.02 -2.02 33.30
CA LEU A 14 -3.33 -2.94 32.38
C LEU A 14 -4.02 -3.03 31.01
N LEU A 15 -5.33 -2.81 30.93
CA LEU A 15 -6.08 -2.80 29.67
C LEU A 15 -5.86 -1.52 28.85
N LEU A 16 -5.48 -0.40 29.50
CA LEU A 16 -5.16 0.87 28.84
C LEU A 16 -3.76 0.89 28.20
N LEU A 17 -2.85 -0.01 28.61
CA LEU A 17 -1.51 -0.12 28.04
C LEU A 17 -1.46 -0.97 26.76
N ALA A 18 -2.56 -1.64 26.40
CA ALA A 18 -2.71 -2.36 25.14
C ALA A 18 -3.19 -1.45 23.99
N SER A 19 -3.35 -0.15 24.24
CA SER A 19 -3.54 0.84 23.18
C SER A 19 -2.21 1.06 22.47
N GLY A 20 -1.84 0.11 21.59
CA GLY A 20 -0.79 0.34 20.61
C GLY A 20 -1.11 1.64 19.89
N SER A 21 -0.21 2.63 20.02
CA SER A 21 -0.27 3.87 19.28
C SER A 21 -0.32 3.53 17.79
N VAL A 22 -1.52 3.53 17.21
CA VAL A 22 -1.70 3.58 15.76
C VAL A 22 -1.34 5.01 15.36
N SER A 23 -0.04 5.30 15.30
CA SER A 23 0.41 6.51 14.64
C SER A 23 -0.08 6.41 13.20
N ALA A 24 -0.93 7.34 12.78
CA ALA A 24 -1.30 7.52 11.39
C ALA A 24 -0.01 7.70 10.59
N ARG A 25 0.38 6.67 9.84
CA ARG A 25 1.60 6.67 9.04
C ARG A 25 1.21 6.99 7.60
N THR A 26 1.94 7.95 7.03
CA THR A 26 1.95 8.15 5.59
C THR A 26 3.23 7.54 5.04
N ILE A 27 3.14 6.75 3.98
CA ILE A 27 4.30 6.22 3.26
C ILE A 27 4.23 6.72 1.82
N THR A 28 5.35 7.26 1.36
CA THR A 28 5.52 7.69 -0.04
C THR A 28 6.62 6.87 -0.67
N CYS A 29 6.33 6.29 -1.83
CA CYS A 29 7.26 5.49 -2.61
C CYS A 29 7.42 6.06 -4.01
N VAL A 30 8.64 6.03 -4.53
CA VAL A 30 8.97 6.34 -5.92
C VAL A 30 9.78 5.19 -6.50
N PRO A 31 9.74 4.92 -7.83
CA PRO A 31 10.59 3.91 -8.43
C PRO A 31 12.05 4.15 -8.08
N ALA A 32 12.75 3.10 -7.63
CA ALA A 32 14.17 3.20 -7.35
C ALA A 32 14.93 3.47 -8.64
N ALA A 33 15.97 4.30 -8.57
CA ALA A 33 16.87 4.52 -9.68
C ALA A 33 17.62 3.21 -9.95
N SER A 34 17.25 2.48 -11.00
CA SER A 34 17.93 1.25 -11.42
C SER A 34 18.42 1.39 -12.85
N THR A 35 19.66 0.98 -13.09
CA THR A 35 20.27 0.86 -14.42
C THR A 35 19.81 -0.39 -15.16
N ASP A 36 19.19 -1.33 -14.44
CA ASP A 36 18.99 -2.71 -14.90
C ASP A 36 17.59 -2.98 -15.48
N SER A 37 16.69 -2.00 -15.44
CA SER A 37 15.38 -2.11 -16.09
C SER A 37 15.36 -1.29 -17.39
N PRO A 38 15.27 -1.93 -18.56
CA PRO A 38 15.26 -1.24 -19.85
C PRO A 38 14.01 -0.34 -20.03
N HIS A 39 12.99 -0.52 -19.19
CA HIS A 39 11.80 0.32 -19.18
C HIS A 39 11.45 0.74 -17.75
N PRO A 40 11.25 2.05 -17.50
CA PRO A 40 10.78 2.51 -16.21
C PRO A 40 9.38 1.97 -15.93
N HIS A 41 9.12 1.53 -14.70
CA HIS A 41 7.80 1.07 -14.26
C HIS A 41 6.73 2.16 -14.50
N TRP A 42 5.52 1.73 -14.85
CA TRP A 42 4.42 2.64 -15.21
C TRP A 42 3.90 3.42 -14.01
N VAL A 43 3.99 2.87 -12.80
CA VAL A 43 3.75 3.60 -11.55
C VAL A 43 4.95 4.50 -11.25
N ARG A 44 4.70 5.80 -11.07
CA ARG A 44 5.69 6.86 -10.82
C ARG A 44 5.76 7.32 -9.37
N ARG A 45 4.66 7.17 -8.64
CA ARG A 45 4.59 7.48 -7.22
C ARG A 45 3.47 6.69 -6.58
N ILE A 46 3.66 6.29 -5.34
CA ILE A 46 2.63 5.73 -4.47
C ILE A 46 2.63 6.57 -3.19
N SER A 47 1.47 7.02 -2.75
CA SER A 47 1.26 7.67 -1.46
C SER A 47 0.15 6.94 -0.73
N ILE A 48 0.48 6.24 0.35
CA ILE A 48 -0.48 5.53 1.19
C ILE A 48 -0.67 6.34 2.46
N ASP A 49 -1.92 6.64 2.77
CA ASP A 49 -2.35 7.15 4.06
C ASP A 49 -3.07 6.02 4.80
N GLU A 50 -2.42 5.46 5.82
CA GLU A 50 -2.95 4.34 6.59
C GLU A 50 -4.21 4.73 7.37
N SER A 51 -4.34 5.99 7.80
CA SER A 51 -5.47 6.45 8.61
C SER A 51 -6.74 6.58 7.79
N SER A 52 -6.64 7.17 6.60
CA SER A 52 -7.78 7.25 5.68
C SER A 52 -7.99 5.99 4.85
N ARG A 53 -7.06 5.02 4.92
CA ARG A 53 -7.01 3.82 4.08
C ARG A 53 -7.01 4.16 2.58
N THR A 54 -6.41 5.30 2.22
CA THR A 54 -6.37 5.76 0.83
C THR A 54 -4.98 5.57 0.24
N VAL A 55 -4.94 5.22 -1.05
CA VAL A 55 -3.71 5.13 -1.82
C VAL A 55 -3.85 5.98 -3.07
N ASN A 56 -2.98 6.95 -3.23
CA ASN A 56 -2.91 7.80 -4.40
C ASN A 56 -1.66 7.47 -5.20
N MET A 57 -1.83 7.24 -6.50
CA MET A 57 -0.74 6.85 -7.39
C MET A 57 -0.63 7.81 -8.56
N ASP A 58 0.61 8.19 -8.88
CA ASP A 58 0.95 8.80 -10.16
C ASP A 58 1.36 7.68 -11.10
N ILE A 59 0.78 7.65 -12.30
CA ILE A 59 0.96 6.57 -13.26
C ILE A 59 1.26 7.10 -14.66
N VAL A 60 1.81 6.26 -15.52
CA VAL A 60 1.88 6.45 -16.97
C VAL A 60 0.74 5.64 -17.58
N ARG A 61 -0.20 6.32 -18.23
CA ARG A 61 -1.35 5.67 -18.90
C ARG A 61 -0.98 5.13 -20.27
N PHE A 62 -0.15 5.89 -20.98
CA PHE A 62 0.29 5.55 -22.32
C PHE A 62 1.74 6.00 -22.49
N ARG A 63 2.53 5.15 -23.13
CA ARG A 63 3.92 5.43 -23.47
C ARG A 63 4.08 5.22 -24.97
N THR A 64 4.57 6.25 -25.65
CA THR A 64 5.09 6.14 -27.01
C THR A 64 6.62 6.18 -26.97
N LYS A 65 7.25 6.08 -28.15
CA LYS A 65 8.70 6.27 -28.27
C LYS A 65 9.16 7.66 -27.80
N ASP A 66 8.33 8.68 -28.01
CA ASP A 66 8.73 10.09 -27.84
C ASP A 66 8.04 10.78 -26.66
N SER A 67 7.01 10.16 -26.06
CA SER A 67 6.22 10.80 -25.00
C SER A 67 5.56 9.81 -24.03
N GLU A 68 5.32 10.30 -22.81
CA GLU A 68 4.52 9.63 -21.79
C GLU A 68 3.33 10.48 -21.39
N THR A 69 2.14 9.89 -21.41
CA THR A 69 0.93 10.50 -20.86
C THR A 69 0.80 10.11 -19.40
N GLN A 70 0.99 11.08 -18.51
CA GLN A 70 0.80 10.89 -17.08
C GLN A 70 -0.68 10.82 -16.71
N GLY A 71 -0.97 10.16 -15.59
CA GLY A 71 -2.29 10.04 -15.02
C GLY A 71 -2.24 9.83 -13.52
N LYS A 72 -3.43 9.89 -12.92
CA LYS A 72 -3.65 9.55 -11.50
C LYS A 72 -4.46 8.26 -11.44
N LEU A 73 -4.12 7.41 -10.47
CA LEU A 73 -4.90 6.25 -10.08
C LEU A 73 -5.18 6.32 -8.58
N LYS A 74 -6.44 6.15 -8.20
CA LYS A 74 -6.83 6.03 -6.79
C LYS A 74 -7.03 4.56 -6.46
N ALA A 75 -6.62 4.18 -5.27
CA ALA A 75 -6.73 2.84 -4.75
C ALA A 75 -7.16 2.88 -3.27
N GLU A 76 -7.75 1.79 -2.81
CA GLU A 76 -8.12 1.57 -1.42
C GLU A 76 -7.09 0.67 -0.75
N LEU A 77 -6.66 1.03 0.46
CA LEU A 77 -5.83 0.18 1.29
C LEU A 77 -6.69 -0.91 1.92
N VAL A 78 -6.60 -2.13 1.38
CA VAL A 78 -7.34 -3.30 1.83
C VAL A 78 -6.76 -3.88 3.10
N ASN A 79 -5.43 -3.92 3.21
CA ASN A 79 -4.74 -4.46 4.38
C ASN A 79 -3.39 -3.79 4.57
N SER A 80 -3.04 -3.54 5.83
CA SER A 80 -1.69 -3.24 6.30
C SER A 80 -1.37 -4.20 7.45
N THR A 81 -0.41 -5.09 7.26
CA THR A 81 0.02 -6.03 8.31
C THR A 81 1.47 -5.78 8.64
N GLU A 82 1.79 -5.50 9.91
CA GLU A 82 3.19 -5.45 10.36
C GLU A 82 3.79 -6.85 10.32
N THR A 83 4.97 -6.98 9.72
CA THR A 83 5.71 -8.23 9.75
C THR A 83 6.41 -8.42 11.10
N GLN A 84 6.86 -9.63 11.39
CA GLN A 84 7.64 -9.93 12.60
C GLN A 84 8.91 -9.06 12.73
N PHE A 85 9.39 -8.48 11.63
CA PHE A 85 10.55 -7.59 11.56
C PHE A 85 10.18 -6.09 11.58
N GLY A 86 8.92 -5.76 11.86
CA GLY A 86 8.44 -4.38 12.03
C GLY A 86 8.16 -3.61 10.74
N GLU A 87 8.36 -4.23 9.57
CA GLU A 87 8.10 -3.60 8.28
C GLU A 87 6.72 -4.01 7.74
N PRO A 88 5.76 -3.10 7.54
CA PRO A 88 4.45 -3.41 7.00
C PRO A 88 4.45 -3.97 5.58
N ILE A 89 3.49 -4.85 5.33
CA ILE A 89 3.02 -5.25 4.01
C ILE A 89 1.72 -4.49 3.74
N TYR A 90 1.68 -3.78 2.63
CA TYR A 90 0.49 -3.07 2.15
C TYR A 90 -0.13 -3.84 0.98
N ALA A 91 -1.42 -4.12 1.08
CA ALA A 91 -2.22 -4.65 -0.02
C ALA A 91 -3.31 -3.63 -0.36
N PHE A 92 -3.39 -3.23 -1.62
CA PHE A 92 -4.33 -2.22 -2.09
C PHE A 92 -4.81 -2.52 -3.50
N ASN A 93 -6.05 -2.14 -3.80
CA ASN A 93 -6.67 -2.34 -5.11
C ASN A 93 -7.09 -1.00 -5.70
N SER A 94 -6.93 -0.85 -7.02
CA SER A 94 -7.42 0.32 -7.72
C SER A 94 -8.94 0.43 -7.60
N LEU A 95 -9.42 1.65 -7.39
CA LEU A 95 -10.85 1.95 -7.47
C LEU A 95 -11.30 1.85 -8.93
N PRO A 96 -12.47 1.24 -9.20
CA PRO A 96 -13.06 1.25 -10.53
C PRO A 96 -13.23 2.69 -11.02
N ALA A 97 -12.83 2.95 -12.26
CA ALA A 97 -13.05 4.23 -12.93
C ALA A 97 -13.88 4.01 -14.19
N ALA A 98 -14.71 4.98 -14.56
CA ALA A 98 -15.52 4.91 -15.76
C ALA A 98 -14.65 4.64 -17.01
N GLY A 99 -15.00 3.62 -17.79
CA GLY A 99 -14.23 3.21 -18.98
C GLY A 99 -12.98 2.38 -18.69
N VAL A 100 -12.72 2.00 -17.44
CA VAL A 100 -11.59 1.12 -17.06
C VAL A 100 -12.10 -0.27 -16.73
N GLU A 101 -11.78 -1.25 -17.58
CA GLU A 101 -12.24 -2.64 -17.46
C GLU A 101 -11.34 -3.53 -16.59
N VAL A 102 -10.20 -2.99 -16.14
CA VAL A 102 -9.20 -3.72 -15.36
C VAL A 102 -9.06 -3.11 -13.98
N ILE A 103 -9.22 -3.96 -12.97
CA ILE A 103 -8.88 -3.65 -11.58
C ILE A 103 -7.48 -4.16 -11.32
N HIS A 104 -6.60 -3.27 -10.87
CA HIS A 104 -5.25 -3.62 -10.46
C HIS A 104 -5.22 -3.91 -8.95
N PHE A 105 -4.61 -5.04 -8.60
CA PHE A 105 -4.31 -5.43 -7.23
C PHE A 105 -2.81 -5.30 -7.02
N PHE A 106 -2.41 -4.67 -5.93
CA PHE A 106 -1.03 -4.40 -5.61
C PHE A 106 -0.67 -4.95 -4.24
N LYS A 107 0.58 -5.39 -4.13
CA LYS A 107 1.22 -5.67 -2.85
C LYS A 107 2.56 -4.95 -2.81
N LEU A 108 2.73 -4.08 -1.82
CA LEU A 108 3.97 -3.38 -1.52
C LEU A 108 4.55 -3.94 -0.22
N PHE A 109 5.79 -4.40 -0.26
CA PHE A 109 6.43 -5.04 0.88
C PHE A 109 7.94 -4.83 0.84
N LYS A 110 8.58 -4.84 2.00
CA LYS A 110 10.04 -4.85 2.08
C LYS A 110 10.58 -6.28 1.98
N SER A 111 11.60 -6.46 1.14
CA SER A 111 12.30 -7.73 0.94
C SER A 111 13.79 -7.47 1.07
N LEU A 112 14.40 -8.00 2.14
CA LEU A 112 15.74 -7.61 2.57
C LEU A 112 15.79 -6.08 2.74
N ASP A 113 16.52 -5.38 1.88
CA ASP A 113 16.71 -3.93 1.94
C ASP A 113 15.80 -3.14 0.98
N ASP A 114 15.16 -3.83 0.03
CA ASP A 114 14.41 -3.19 -1.05
C ASP A 114 12.90 -3.21 -0.80
N TRP A 115 12.21 -2.10 -1.08
CA TRP A 115 10.76 -2.13 -1.24
C TRP A 115 10.39 -2.67 -2.60
N ARG A 116 9.51 -3.66 -2.62
CA ARG A 116 9.04 -4.31 -3.84
C ARG A 116 7.55 -4.10 -4.00
N LEU A 117 7.18 -3.65 -5.18
CA LEU A 117 5.81 -3.64 -5.66
C LEU A 117 5.61 -4.84 -6.59
N ILE A 118 4.56 -5.61 -6.36
CA ILE A 118 4.01 -6.55 -7.33
C ILE A 118 2.57 -6.15 -7.63
N GLY A 119 2.15 -6.36 -8.88
CA GLY A 119 0.83 -6.01 -9.37
C GLY A 119 0.17 -7.16 -10.11
N ALA A 120 -1.15 -7.19 -10.12
CA ALA A 120 -1.93 -8.07 -10.98
C ALA A 120 -3.14 -7.31 -11.53
N GLY A 121 -3.36 -7.38 -12.84
CA GLY A 121 -4.53 -6.83 -13.49
C GLY A 121 -5.60 -7.91 -13.64
N VAL A 122 -6.80 -7.66 -13.14
CA VAL A 122 -7.95 -8.57 -13.23
C VAL A 122 -9.09 -7.86 -13.95
N THR A 123 -9.76 -8.57 -14.83
CA THR A 123 -11.01 -8.14 -15.45
C THR A 123 -12.16 -9.07 -15.04
N PHE A 124 -13.39 -8.69 -15.33
CA PHE A 124 -14.57 -9.49 -15.02
C PHE A 124 -15.29 -9.85 -16.31
N VAL A 125 -15.39 -11.14 -16.60
CA VAL A 125 -16.23 -11.66 -17.70
C VAL A 125 -17.55 -12.09 -17.09
N GLY A 126 -18.55 -11.22 -17.18
CA GLY A 126 -19.78 -11.36 -16.40
C GLY A 126 -19.49 -11.18 -14.91
N LYS A 127 -19.70 -12.25 -14.12
CA LYS A 127 -19.41 -12.26 -12.66
C LYS A 127 -18.13 -13.00 -12.29
N THR A 128 -17.39 -13.50 -13.28
CA THR A 128 -16.20 -14.31 -13.04
C THR A 128 -14.94 -13.47 -13.20
N PRO A 129 -14.06 -13.39 -12.18
CA PRO A 129 -12.78 -12.71 -12.31
C PRO A 129 -11.84 -13.50 -13.23
N ALA A 130 -11.20 -12.80 -14.16
CA ALA A 130 -10.20 -13.35 -15.07
C ALA A 130 -8.90 -12.56 -14.93
N LEU A 131 -7.81 -13.26 -14.63
CA LEU A 131 -6.48 -12.67 -14.55
C LEU A 131 -6.03 -12.25 -15.96
N ARG A 132 -5.73 -10.96 -16.14
CA ARG A 132 -5.28 -10.39 -17.41
C ARG A 132 -3.75 -10.34 -17.49
N ALA A 133 -3.10 -9.98 -16.38
CA ALA A 133 -1.65 -9.85 -16.32
C ALA A 133 -1.13 -9.98 -14.88
N ILE A 134 0.08 -10.47 -14.73
CA ILE A 134 0.90 -10.34 -13.52
C ILE A 134 2.05 -9.41 -13.87
N GLU A 135 2.22 -8.34 -13.09
CA GLU A 135 3.27 -7.36 -13.29
C GLU A 135 4.58 -7.89 -12.67
N LEU A 136 5.70 -7.66 -13.35
CA LEU A 136 7.02 -7.98 -12.81
C LEU A 136 7.27 -7.16 -11.54
N SER A 137 7.99 -7.75 -10.59
CA SER A 137 8.35 -7.05 -9.36
C SER A 137 9.21 -5.83 -9.68
N ALA A 138 8.79 -4.67 -9.20
CA ALA A 138 9.52 -3.42 -9.33
C ALA A 138 10.02 -2.93 -7.98
N ILE A 139 11.23 -2.35 -7.97
CA ILE A 139 11.86 -1.82 -6.76
C ILE A 139 11.48 -0.35 -6.60
N PHE A 140 11.16 0.03 -5.36
CA PHE A 140 10.77 1.37 -4.97
C PHE A 140 11.64 1.86 -3.81
N ASP A 141 11.85 3.17 -3.74
CA ASP A 141 12.39 3.85 -2.57
C ASP A 141 11.22 4.43 -1.78
N CYS A 142 10.95 3.85 -0.61
CA CYS A 142 9.85 4.28 0.26
C CYS A 142 10.36 5.03 1.48
N LYS A 143 9.70 6.15 1.80
CA LYS A 143 9.93 6.93 3.01
C LYS A 143 8.65 6.97 3.84
N ARG A 144 8.77 6.70 5.14
CA ARG A 144 7.69 6.90 6.10
C ARG A 144 7.79 8.28 6.72
N SER A 145 6.65 8.94 6.87
CA SER A 145 6.46 10.06 7.77
C SER A 145 5.44 9.67 8.83
N ALA A 146 5.84 9.75 10.09
CA ALA A 146 4.87 9.77 11.18
C ALA A 146 4.26 11.17 11.20
N MET A 147 2.93 11.27 11.26
CA MET A 147 2.32 12.50 11.79
C MET A 147 2.75 12.58 13.26
N GLY A 148 3.55 13.61 13.58
CA GLY A 148 4.05 13.90 14.92
C GLY A 148 3.01 14.57 15.80
#